data_AF-A0A970CN87-F1
#
_entry.id   AF-A0A970CN87-F1
#
_cell.length_a   1.000
_cell.length_b   1.000
_cell.length_c   1.000
_cell.angle_alpha   90.00
_cell.angle_beta   90.00
_cell.angle_gamma   90.00
#
_symmetry.space_group_name_H-M   'P 1'
#
loop_
_entity.id
_entity.type
_entity.pdbx_description
1 polymer ?
#
loop_
_entity_poly.entity_id
_entity_poly.type
_entity_poly.pdbx_seq_one_letter_code
_entity_poly.pdbx_strand_id
1 'polypeptide(L)'
;MKKKKKKGFTLIEVLGVIVIMSIVVLITVPIITGIIDKVRKNAYRESVRSIFDAVDIYLATSGFKNLPEEGVDVIDPKIMLKHKDFVSGKVVKNEEGKLKVERVSNGVYCAEGTYNNIRVVKGDCSKLDITPPTVVIISSLPTSNSVTVIALAEDNES
;
A
#
# COMPACT_ATOMS: atom_id res chain seq x y z
N MET A 1 53.33 33.90 29.61
CA MET A 1 52.16 33.06 29.21
C MET A 1 52.63 31.97 28.25
N LYS A 2 52.49 30.67 28.58
CA LYS A 2 52.84 29.54 27.69
C LYS A 2 51.76 29.39 26.60
N LYS A 3 52.13 29.56 25.32
CA LYS A 3 51.27 29.24 24.16
C LYS A 3 51.00 27.73 24.13
N LYS A 4 49.76 27.30 24.38
CA LYS A 4 49.34 25.91 24.14
C LYS A 4 49.37 25.66 22.63
N LYS A 5 50.23 24.74 22.17
CA LYS A 5 50.21 24.25 20.78
C LYS A 5 48.93 23.45 20.58
N LYS A 6 48.06 23.87 19.65
CA LYS A 6 46.93 23.07 19.21
C LYS A 6 47.46 22.00 18.25
N LYS A 7 47.35 20.73 18.63
CA LYS A 7 47.56 19.61 17.70
C LYS A 7 46.29 19.48 16.87
N GLY A 8 46.39 19.72 15.57
CA GLY A 8 45.31 19.45 14.61
C GLY A 8 45.57 18.12 13.89
N PHE A 9 44.53 17.55 13.32
CA PHE A 9 44.65 16.39 12.43
C PHE A 9 45.45 16.77 11.17
N THR A 10 46.26 15.83 10.69
CA THR A 10 46.95 15.95 9.41
C THR A 10 46.01 15.58 8.26
N LEU A 11 46.27 16.10 7.05
CA LEU A 11 45.45 15.79 5.88
C LEU A 11 45.39 14.28 5.58
N ILE A 12 46.50 13.57 5.79
CA ILE A 12 46.58 12.12 5.54
C ILE A 12 45.71 11.32 6.51
N GLU A 13 45.63 11.74 7.78
CA GLU A 13 44.75 11.11 8.78
C GLU A 13 43.28 11.30 8.41
N VAL A 14 42.88 12.50 7.97
CA VAL A 14 41.51 12.77 7.54
C VAL A 14 41.18 12.04 6.24
N LEU A 15 42.13 11.97 5.31
CA LEU A 15 41.97 11.28 4.02
C LEU A 15 41.72 9.77 4.23
N GLY A 16 42.50 9.13 5.10
CA GLY A 16 42.32 7.70 5.41
C GLY A 16 40.92 7.38 5.95
N VAL A 17 40.39 8.24 6.84
CA VAL A 17 39.05 8.05 7.42
C VAL A 17 37.96 8.17 6.35
N ILE A 18 38.05 9.17 5.46
CA ILE A 18 37.05 9.37 4.41
C ILE A 18 37.05 8.20 3.42
N VAL A 19 38.23 7.67 3.05
CA VAL A 19 38.33 6.51 2.15
C VAL A 19 37.63 5.30 2.77
N ILE A 20 37.90 4.98 4.04
CA ILE A 20 37.27 3.85 4.71
C ILE A 20 35.75 4.07 4.84
N MET A 21 35.30 5.26 5.25
CA MET A 21 33.87 5.58 5.35
C MET A 21 33.17 5.49 4.00
N SER A 22 33.81 5.91 2.91
CA SER A 22 33.21 5.89 1.57
C SER A 22 32.90 4.46 1.10
N ILE A 23 33.79 3.51 1.38
CA ILE A 23 33.62 2.09 1.03
C ILE A 23 32.44 1.50 1.82
N VAL A 24 32.36 1.81 3.12
CA VAL A 24 31.26 1.34 3.98
C VAL A 24 29.91 1.91 3.52
N VAL A 25 29.85 3.20 3.22
CA VAL A 25 28.62 3.87 2.77
C VAL A 25 28.14 3.30 1.43
N LEU A 26 29.06 3.06 0.49
CA LEU A 26 28.74 2.54 -0.85
C LEU A 26 27.92 1.23 -0.78
N ILE A 27 28.32 0.31 0.10
CA ILE A 27 27.63 -0.98 0.28
C ILE A 27 26.35 -0.79 1.11
N THR A 28 26.39 0.10 2.10
CA THR A 28 25.33 0.25 3.11
C THR A 28 24.07 0.93 2.57
N VAL A 29 24.20 1.92 1.68
CA VAL A 29 23.05 2.68 1.13
C VAL A 29 21.98 1.80 0.48
N PRO A 30 22.27 0.92 -0.51
CA PRO A 30 21.23 0.10 -1.14
C PRO A 30 20.53 -0.84 -0.13
N ILE A 31 21.28 -1.41 0.81
CA ILE A 31 20.74 -2.31 1.84
C ILE A 31 19.73 -1.57 2.73
N ILE A 32 20.10 -0.39 3.22
CA ILE A 32 19.21 0.42 4.08
C ILE A 32 17.95 0.82 3.30
N THR A 33 18.05 1.22 2.04
CA THR A 33 16.87 1.61 1.26
C THR A 33 15.85 0.48 1.10
N GLY A 34 16.30 -0.75 0.83
CA GLY A 34 15.42 -1.92 0.73
C GLY A 34 14.75 -2.27 2.06
N ILE A 35 15.47 -2.15 3.18
CA ILE A 35 14.91 -2.36 4.52
C ILE A 35 13.86 -1.30 4.84
N ILE A 36 14.14 -0.02 4.55
CA ILE A 36 13.21 1.08 4.79
C ILE A 36 11.90 0.87 4.03
N ASP A 37 11.96 0.46 2.75
CA ASP A 37 10.75 0.18 1.97
C ASP A 37 9.92 -0.96 2.58
N LYS A 38 10.57 -2.03 3.07
CA LYS A 38 9.89 -3.13 3.77
C LYS A 38 9.26 -2.68 5.08
N VAL A 39 9.98 -1.88 5.87
CA VAL A 39 9.48 -1.32 7.14
C VAL A 39 8.29 -0.39 6.88
N ARG A 40 8.39 0.51 5.91
CA ARG A 40 7.28 1.41 5.52
C ARG A 40 6.06 0.63 5.05
N LYS A 41 6.24 -0.39 4.21
CA LYS A 41 5.16 -1.26 3.75
C LYS A 41 4.48 -2.00 4.92
N ASN A 42 5.26 -2.50 5.87
CA ASN A 42 4.72 -3.19 7.04
C ASN A 42 4.02 -2.23 8.01
N ALA A 43 4.59 -1.05 8.24
CA ALA A 43 3.96 0.00 9.05
C ALA A 43 2.62 0.41 8.44
N TYR A 44 2.57 0.59 7.12
CA TYR A 44 1.32 0.88 6.43
C TYR A 44 0.28 -0.24 6.56
N ARG A 45 0.70 -1.52 6.45
CA ARG A 45 -0.20 -2.65 6.71
C ARG A 45 -0.80 -2.57 8.12
N GLU A 46 -0.01 -2.18 9.10
CA GLU A 46 -0.48 -2.02 10.48
C GLU A 46 -1.43 -0.83 10.65
N SER A 47 -1.15 0.29 9.96
CA SER A 47 -2.10 1.40 9.87
C SER A 47 -3.45 0.94 9.30
N VAL A 48 -3.43 0.13 8.23
CA VAL A 48 -4.66 -0.43 7.64
C VAL A 48 -5.37 -1.37 8.62
N ARG A 49 -4.64 -2.16 9.42
CA ARG A 49 -5.26 -2.97 10.49
C ARG A 49 -6.03 -2.13 11.50
N SER A 50 -5.50 -0.96 11.85
CA SER A 50 -6.18 -0.06 12.79
C SER A 50 -7.52 0.48 12.29
N ILE A 51 -7.80 0.40 10.98
CA ILE A 51 -9.12 0.73 10.42
C ILE A 51 -10.16 -0.28 10.90
N PHE A 52 -9.83 -1.58 10.92
CA PHE A 52 -10.76 -2.61 11.39
C PHE A 52 -11.12 -2.38 12.85
N ASP A 53 -10.13 -2.11 13.72
CA ASP A 53 -10.37 -1.76 15.12
C ASP A 53 -11.30 -0.55 15.25
N ALA A 54 -11.07 0.49 14.43
CA ALA A 54 -11.87 1.71 14.47
C ALA A 54 -13.31 1.48 14.00
N VAL A 55 -13.50 0.63 12.99
CA VAL A 55 -14.82 0.23 12.52
C VAL A 55 -15.53 -0.65 13.54
N ASP A 56 -14.83 -1.58 14.19
CA ASP A 56 -15.41 -2.41 15.25
C ASP A 56 -15.89 -1.56 16.43
N ILE A 57 -15.09 -0.56 16.83
CA ILE A 57 -15.49 0.43 17.85
C ILE A 57 -16.69 1.25 17.37
N TYR A 58 -16.69 1.69 16.11
CA TYR A 58 -17.80 2.43 15.53
C TYR A 58 -19.10 1.63 15.58
N LEU A 59 -19.08 0.36 15.15
CA LEU A 59 -20.24 -0.54 15.20
C LEU A 59 -20.74 -0.78 16.63
N ALA A 60 -19.80 -1.01 17.56
CA ALA A 60 -20.14 -1.23 18.97
C ALA A 60 -20.79 0.00 19.63
N THR A 61 -20.33 1.20 19.27
CA THR A 61 -20.80 2.47 19.88
C THR A 61 -22.10 2.96 19.26
N SER A 62 -22.28 2.74 17.96
CA SER A 62 -23.42 3.25 17.21
C SER A 62 -24.66 2.35 17.28
N GLY A 63 -24.56 1.18 17.91
CA GLY A 63 -25.68 0.23 18.04
C GLY A 63 -26.08 -0.46 16.74
N PHE A 64 -25.38 -0.17 15.63
CA PHE A 64 -25.58 -0.84 14.36
C PHE A 64 -24.88 -2.21 14.39
N LYS A 65 -25.66 -3.29 14.27
CA LYS A 65 -25.12 -4.66 14.11
C LYS A 65 -24.38 -4.84 12.77
N ASN A 66 -24.64 -3.98 11.79
CA ASN A 66 -24.18 -4.13 10.42
C ASN A 66 -23.70 -2.79 9.83
N LEU A 67 -22.68 -2.87 8.97
CA LEU A 67 -22.34 -1.77 8.07
C LEU A 67 -23.45 -1.61 7.01
N PRO A 68 -23.67 -0.40 6.49
CA PRO A 68 -24.46 -0.22 5.28
C PRO A 68 -23.89 -1.05 4.12
N GLU A 69 -24.75 -1.55 3.24
CA GLU A 69 -24.35 -2.41 2.10
C GLU A 69 -23.35 -1.71 1.16
N GLU A 70 -23.44 -0.38 1.04
CA GLU A 70 -22.52 0.43 0.24
C GLU A 70 -21.13 0.62 0.88
N GLY A 71 -20.93 0.12 2.11
CA GLY A 71 -19.71 0.31 2.89
C GLY A 71 -19.59 1.70 3.52
N VAL A 72 -18.48 1.92 4.23
CA VAL A 72 -18.16 3.22 4.85
C VAL A 72 -16.79 3.67 4.39
N ASP A 73 -16.67 4.94 4.00
CA ASP A 73 -15.39 5.52 3.62
C ASP A 73 -14.47 5.65 4.82
N VAL A 74 -13.21 5.28 4.64
CA VAL A 74 -12.16 5.35 5.68
C VAL A 74 -11.94 6.79 6.17
N ILE A 75 -12.28 7.78 5.34
CA ILE A 75 -12.13 9.21 5.66
C ILE A 75 -13.32 9.74 6.47
N ASP A 76 -14.40 8.95 6.65
CA ASP A 76 -15.57 9.41 7.40
C ASP A 76 -15.15 9.81 8.82
N PRO A 77 -15.40 11.06 9.26
CA PRO A 77 -15.01 11.56 10.58
C PRO A 77 -15.65 10.77 11.74
N LYS A 78 -16.70 9.99 11.48
CA LYS A 78 -17.32 9.09 12.45
C LYS A 78 -16.43 7.89 12.79
N ILE A 79 -15.52 7.50 11.90
CA ILE A 79 -14.54 6.46 12.17
C ILE A 79 -13.36 7.08 12.91
N MET A 80 -13.21 6.71 14.19
CA MET A 80 -12.13 7.19 15.05
C MET A 80 -10.81 6.48 14.71
N LEU A 81 -10.17 6.90 13.62
CA LEU A 81 -8.88 6.35 13.21
C LEU A 81 -7.74 6.82 14.12
N LYS A 82 -6.85 5.89 14.48
CA LYS A 82 -5.61 6.19 15.20
C LYS A 82 -4.62 7.00 14.36
N HIS A 83 -4.58 6.74 13.05
CA HIS A 83 -3.71 7.43 12.09
C HIS A 83 -4.59 8.04 10.98
N LYS A 84 -4.38 9.33 10.67
CA LYS A 84 -5.16 10.08 9.67
C LYS A 84 -4.46 10.19 8.32
N ASP A 85 -3.59 9.24 8.02
CA ASP A 85 -2.70 9.32 6.86
C ASP A 85 -3.35 8.76 5.58
N PHE A 86 -4.64 8.43 5.62
CA PHE A 86 -5.38 7.87 4.49
C PHE A 86 -5.97 8.96 3.62
N VAL A 87 -5.80 8.82 2.31
CA VAL A 87 -6.31 9.72 1.28
C VAL A 87 -7.60 9.18 0.68
N SER A 88 -7.75 7.85 0.60
CA SER A 88 -8.93 7.18 0.08
C SER A 88 -9.07 5.79 0.68
N GLY A 89 -10.24 5.19 0.51
CA GLY A 89 -10.50 3.81 0.86
C GLY A 89 -11.89 3.60 1.40
N LYS A 90 -12.39 2.38 1.25
CA LYS A 90 -13.70 1.98 1.73
C LYS A 90 -13.58 0.71 2.58
N VAL A 91 -14.45 0.59 3.57
CA VAL A 91 -14.65 -0.63 4.35
C VAL A 91 -16.00 -1.21 3.99
N VAL A 92 -16.01 -2.44 3.50
CA VAL A 92 -17.21 -3.19 3.11
C VAL A 92 -17.32 -4.48 3.92
N LYS A 93 -18.51 -5.08 3.98
CA LYS A 93 -18.66 -6.47 4.39
C LYS A 93 -18.60 -7.35 3.15
N ASN A 94 -17.76 -8.37 3.18
CA ASN A 94 -17.75 -9.40 2.15
C ASN A 94 -18.98 -10.30 2.29
N GLU A 95 -19.24 -11.18 1.31
CA GLU A 95 -20.39 -12.12 1.31
C GLU A 95 -20.43 -13.02 2.56
N GLU A 96 -19.27 -13.29 3.17
CA GLU A 96 -19.14 -14.04 4.43
C GLU A 96 -19.49 -13.22 5.69
N GLY A 97 -19.89 -11.96 5.54
CA GLY A 97 -20.18 -11.03 6.63
C GLY A 97 -18.94 -10.47 7.35
N LYS A 98 -17.73 -10.78 6.87
CA LYS A 98 -16.45 -10.29 7.41
C LYS A 98 -16.10 -8.92 6.82
N LEU A 99 -15.43 -8.08 7.62
CA LEU A 99 -14.91 -6.79 7.17
C LEU A 99 -13.79 -7.00 6.13
N LYS A 100 -13.87 -6.22 5.05
CA LYS A 100 -12.86 -6.12 3.99
C LYS A 100 -12.61 -4.63 3.73
N VAL A 101 -11.35 -4.28 3.52
CA VAL A 101 -10.97 -2.94 3.08
C VAL A 101 -10.68 -2.95 1.58
N GLU A 102 -11.12 -1.92 0.88
CA GLU A 102 -11.01 -1.78 -0.55
C GLU A 102 -10.38 -0.43 -0.93
N ARG A 103 -9.38 -0.49 -1.81
CA ARG A 103 -8.68 0.66 -2.38
C ARG A 103 -8.22 1.70 -1.33
N VAL A 104 -7.76 1.22 -0.17
CA VAL A 104 -7.24 2.09 0.88
C VAL A 104 -5.88 2.60 0.45
N SER A 105 -5.72 3.92 0.34
CA SER A 105 -4.50 4.56 -0.14
C SER A 105 -4.02 5.64 0.82
N ASN A 106 -2.70 5.78 0.97
CA ASN A 106 -2.06 6.95 1.60
C ASN A 106 -1.25 7.79 0.60
N GLY A 107 -1.49 7.61 -0.71
CA GLY A 107 -0.76 8.28 -1.78
C GLY A 107 0.61 7.66 -2.12
N VAL A 108 1.14 6.74 -1.31
CA VAL A 108 2.39 6.01 -1.60
C VAL A 108 2.15 4.51 -1.72
N TYR A 109 1.29 3.98 -0.88
CA TYR A 109 0.89 2.58 -0.84
C TYR A 109 -0.62 2.48 -0.98
N CYS A 110 -1.06 1.39 -1.60
CA CYS A 110 -2.45 0.99 -1.59
C CYS A 110 -2.60 -0.41 -1.00
N ALA A 111 -3.72 -0.65 -0.30
CA ALA A 111 -4.05 -1.91 0.33
C ALA A 111 -5.49 -2.35 0.07
N GLU A 112 -5.67 -3.66 0.01
CA GLU A 112 -6.96 -4.33 -0.12
C GLU A 112 -6.92 -5.67 0.62
N GLY A 113 -8.04 -6.07 1.20
CA GLY A 113 -8.22 -7.41 1.76
C GLY A 113 -8.91 -7.42 3.12
N THR A 114 -8.83 -8.55 3.80
CA THR A 114 -9.41 -8.75 5.14
C THR A 114 -8.33 -8.61 6.21
N TYR A 115 -8.71 -8.52 7.49
CA TYR A 115 -7.79 -8.33 8.62
C TYR A 115 -6.56 -9.28 8.62
N ASN A 116 -6.79 -10.56 8.29
CA ASN A 116 -5.72 -11.58 8.24
C ASN A 116 -4.94 -11.60 6.92
N ASN A 117 -5.52 -11.11 5.82
CA ASN A 117 -4.95 -11.20 4.49
C ASN A 117 -5.01 -9.86 3.75
N ILE A 118 -4.19 -8.91 4.23
CA ILE A 118 -4.05 -7.57 3.64
C ILE A 118 -2.94 -7.59 2.59
N ARG A 119 -3.32 -7.40 1.33
CA ARG A 119 -2.41 -7.18 0.21
C ARG A 119 -2.02 -5.71 0.17
N VAL A 120 -0.75 -5.43 -0.05
CA VAL A 120 -0.21 -4.07 -0.09
C VAL A 120 0.70 -3.92 -1.30
N VAL A 121 0.49 -2.87 -2.09
CA VAL A 121 1.30 -2.49 -3.25
C VAL A 121 1.85 -1.08 -3.07
N LYS A 122 2.97 -0.78 -3.73
CA LYS A 122 3.54 0.57 -3.80
C LYS A 122 3.09 1.24 -5.10
N GLY A 123 2.49 2.42 -4.98
CA GLY A 123 1.81 3.14 -6.05
C GLY A 123 0.31 2.87 -6.09
N ASP A 124 -0.26 2.92 -7.29
CA ASP A 124 -1.72 2.94 -7.49
C ASP A 124 -2.42 1.64 -7.12
N CYS A 125 -3.69 1.78 -6.74
CA CYS A 125 -4.56 0.67 -6.35
C CYS A 125 -4.85 -0.31 -7.48
N SER A 126 -4.75 0.10 -8.75
CA SER A 126 -4.93 -0.79 -9.90
C SER A 126 -3.92 -1.95 -9.93
N LYS A 127 -2.80 -1.87 -9.19
CA LYS A 127 -1.86 -3.00 -9.05
C LYS A 127 -2.35 -4.10 -8.11
N LEU A 128 -3.45 -3.86 -7.38
CA LEU A 128 -4.13 -4.87 -6.56
C LEU A 128 -5.20 -5.62 -7.36
N ASP A 129 -5.60 -5.08 -8.51
CA ASP A 129 -6.52 -5.71 -9.41
C ASP A 129 -5.92 -7.02 -9.95
N ILE A 130 -6.65 -8.09 -9.73
CA ILE A 130 -6.34 -9.43 -10.22
C ILE A 130 -7.51 -10.03 -11.00
N THR A 131 -8.60 -9.27 -11.20
CA THR A 131 -9.72 -9.75 -11.99
C THR A 131 -9.31 -9.77 -13.45
N PRO A 132 -9.42 -10.93 -14.13
CA PRO A 132 -9.16 -10.97 -15.56
C PRO A 132 -10.28 -10.21 -16.29
N PRO A 133 -9.96 -9.52 -17.40
CA PRO A 133 -10.99 -8.91 -18.23
C PRO A 133 -11.94 -9.98 -18.77
N THR A 134 -13.23 -9.66 -18.82
CA THR A 134 -14.25 -10.54 -19.37
C THR A 134 -14.27 -10.38 -20.89
N VAL A 135 -14.18 -11.50 -21.61
CA VAL A 135 -14.23 -11.50 -23.08
C VAL A 135 -15.67 -11.65 -23.56
N VAL A 136 -16.19 -10.64 -24.23
CA VAL A 136 -17.51 -10.63 -24.86
C VAL A 136 -17.34 -10.75 -26.37
N ILE A 137 -17.99 -11.74 -26.97
CA ILE A 137 -18.06 -11.87 -28.43
C ILE A 137 -19.10 -10.88 -28.96
N ILE A 138 -18.66 -9.88 -29.71
CA ILE A 138 -19.51 -8.84 -30.28
C ILE A 138 -20.18 -9.33 -31.56
N SER A 139 -19.45 -10.10 -32.38
CA SER A 139 -20.00 -10.68 -33.60
C SER A 139 -19.21 -11.90 -34.06
N SER A 140 -19.88 -12.77 -34.79
CA SER A 140 -19.25 -13.84 -35.56
C SER A 140 -19.76 -13.82 -37.00
N LEU A 141 -18.84 -13.90 -37.96
CA LEU A 141 -19.14 -14.05 -39.37
C LEU A 141 -18.66 -15.43 -39.83
N PRO A 142 -19.55 -16.45 -39.81
CA PRO A 142 -19.23 -17.78 -40.31
C PRO A 142 -19.33 -17.84 -41.84
N THR A 143 -18.39 -18.55 -42.46
CA THR A 143 -18.41 -18.97 -43.88
C THR A 143 -18.35 -20.50 -43.96
N SER A 144 -18.34 -21.07 -45.17
CA SER A 144 -18.27 -22.54 -45.34
C SER A 144 -16.98 -23.16 -44.78
N ASN A 145 -15.89 -22.39 -44.67
CA ASN A 145 -14.56 -22.89 -44.30
C ASN A 145 -13.89 -22.12 -43.15
N SER A 146 -14.48 -21.03 -42.66
CA SER A 146 -13.88 -20.23 -41.58
C SER A 146 -14.93 -19.49 -40.76
N VAL A 147 -14.55 -19.07 -39.56
CA VAL A 147 -15.34 -18.17 -38.71
C VAL A 147 -14.45 -17.01 -38.30
N THR A 148 -14.88 -15.78 -38.56
CA THR A 148 -14.25 -14.58 -38.00
C THR A 148 -15.02 -14.14 -36.77
N VAL A 149 -14.32 -13.94 -35.66
CA VAL A 149 -14.92 -13.50 -34.38
C VAL A 149 -14.36 -12.13 -34.03
N ILE A 150 -15.24 -11.18 -33.71
CA ILE A 150 -14.87 -9.91 -33.08
C ILE A 150 -15.21 -10.05 -31.60
N ALA A 151 -14.21 -9.92 -30.74
CA ALA A 151 -14.38 -9.95 -29.30
C ALA A 151 -13.82 -8.69 -28.65
N LEU A 152 -14.48 -8.23 -27.59
CA LEU A 152 -14.01 -7.16 -26.70
C LEU A 152 -13.69 -7.79 -25.35
N ALA A 153 -12.53 -7.44 -24.80
CA ALA A 153 -12.18 -7.78 -23.44
C ALA A 153 -12.32 -6.51 -22.59
N GLU A 154 -13.18 -6.54 -21.58
CA GLU A 154 -13.44 -5.41 -20.70
C GLU A 154 -13.31 -5.85 -19.24
N ASP A 155 -12.60 -5.06 -18.44
CA ASP A 155 -12.46 -5.25 -17.01
C ASP A 155 -13.30 -4.20 -16.29
N ASN A 156 -14.31 -4.66 -15.55
CA ASN A 156 -15.31 -3.79 -14.95
C ASN A 156 -14.93 -3.32 -13.54
N GLU A 157 -13.78 -3.76 -13.00
CA GLU A 157 -13.35 -3.47 -11.62
C GLU A 157 -12.08 -2.57 -11.50
N SER A 158 -11.49 -2.13 -12.63
CA SER A 158 -10.24 -1.36 -12.67
C SER A 158 -10.37 0.14 -12.33
#